data_AF-A0A176J7Y3-F1
#
_entry.id   AF-A0A176J7Y3-F1
#
_cell.length_a   1.000
_cell.length_b   1.000
_cell.length_c   1.000
_cell.angle_alpha   90.00
_cell.angle_beta   90.00
_cell.angle_gamma   90.00
#
_symmetry.space_group_name_H-M   'P 1'
#
loop_
_entity.id
_entity.type
_entity.pdbx_description
1 polymer ?
#
loop_
_entity_poly.entity_id
_entity_poly.type
_entity_poly.pdbx_seq_one_letter_code
_entity_poly.pdbx_strand_id
1 'polypeptide(L)'
;MKKALLAGIGTILLISTLSMPAALAAESPAYTNAVKNGNTLAAKTRSFKQAISSKQITAIHSQYNFFTASLRSTEASIGKVPGSNNRQALLKKYVAPAKVEVERTIYEVSQYRLLSSMENSVYKEAYTIDSDLNKLDRLKKRATQIKETGGYPALDPAIGNYLRKKEARTEGEYTITYVDGYKILINNDKNIYYANNMYDYLSKHIKETEERIGQVSGSSAREELQKLFVQPGKKEIERTIYYISRHRLMNNLFNLAQSGKAEEAKSKLPELDRLKEKAEKIIKDGGYTPLPDEIINNLNEDEQQLRELISAG
;
A
#
# COMPACT_ATOMS: atom_id res chain seq x y z
N MET A 1 65.47 22.06 -17.76
CA MET A 1 65.97 21.03 -18.70
C MET A 1 65.03 21.03 -19.90
N LYS A 2 65.24 21.84 -20.95
CA LYS A 2 66.08 21.67 -22.15
C LYS A 2 65.88 20.34 -22.92
N LYS A 3 65.58 20.52 -24.23
CA LYS A 3 65.62 19.61 -25.40
C LYS A 3 64.28 18.93 -25.76
N ALA A 4 63.85 18.82 -27.02
CA ALA A 4 64.30 19.34 -28.31
C ALA A 4 63.21 19.07 -29.36
N LEU A 5 63.18 19.91 -30.41
CA LEU A 5 62.54 19.68 -31.70
C LEU A 5 62.89 18.30 -32.30
N LEU A 6 61.97 17.70 -33.06
CA LEU A 6 62.32 17.20 -34.40
C LEU A 6 61.09 17.09 -35.31
N ALA A 7 61.22 17.72 -36.47
CA ALA A 7 60.30 17.70 -37.59
C ALA A 7 60.41 16.38 -38.37
N GLY A 8 59.30 15.93 -38.94
CA GLY A 8 59.24 14.82 -39.89
C GLY A 8 58.16 15.10 -40.93
N ILE A 9 58.58 15.66 -42.07
CA ILE A 9 57.77 15.80 -43.28
C ILE A 9 57.70 14.41 -43.92
N GLY A 10 56.52 13.78 -43.89
CA GLY A 10 56.25 12.51 -44.55
C GLY A 10 55.11 12.67 -45.55
N THR A 11 55.48 12.78 -46.83
CA THR A 11 54.58 12.79 -47.99
C THR A 11 53.85 11.43 -48.08
N ILE A 12 52.52 11.43 -47.91
CA ILE A 12 51.68 10.25 -48.18
C ILE A 12 50.76 10.58 -49.36
N LEU A 13 50.84 9.71 -50.37
CA LEU A 13 50.06 9.68 -51.60
C LEU A 13 48.56 9.90 -51.34
N LEU A 14 47.96 10.86 -52.06
CA LEU A 14 46.53 10.90 -52.32
C LEU A 14 46.18 9.74 -53.27
N ILE A 15 45.69 8.64 -52.71
CA ILE A 15 44.91 7.65 -53.46
C ILE A 15 43.47 8.17 -53.45
N SER A 16 43.07 8.80 -54.56
CA SER A 16 41.68 9.12 -54.87
C SER A 16 40.90 7.83 -55.11
N THR A 17 40.49 7.16 -54.02
CA THR A 17 39.39 6.20 -54.12
C THR A 17 38.17 6.97 -54.59
N LEU A 18 37.74 6.67 -55.82
CA LEU A 18 36.42 7.02 -56.33
C LEU A 18 35.39 6.47 -55.35
N SER A 19 34.99 7.32 -54.40
CA SER A 19 33.82 7.12 -53.58
C SER A 19 32.65 7.06 -54.54
N MET A 20 32.25 5.86 -54.96
CA MET A 20 30.94 5.69 -55.57
C MET A 20 29.96 6.34 -54.60
N PRO A 21 29.10 7.28 -55.04
CA PRO A 21 28.04 7.77 -54.20
C PRO A 21 27.30 6.52 -53.73
N ALA A 22 27.33 6.25 -52.42
CA ALA A 22 26.50 5.22 -51.84
C ALA A 22 25.11 5.51 -52.40
N ALA A 23 24.61 4.60 -53.24
CA ALA A 23 23.28 4.72 -53.80
C ALA A 23 22.39 5.05 -52.61
N LEU A 24 21.72 6.20 -52.67
CA LEU A 24 20.66 6.56 -51.72
C LEU A 24 19.62 5.45 -51.87
N ALA A 25 19.83 4.37 -51.11
CA ALA A 25 18.92 3.24 -51.08
C ALA A 25 17.59 3.86 -50.70
N ALA A 26 16.64 3.82 -51.64
CA ALA A 26 15.32 4.38 -51.42
C ALA A 26 14.82 3.89 -50.06
N GLU A 27 14.41 4.83 -49.19
CA GLU A 27 13.94 4.47 -47.85
C GLU A 27 12.88 3.37 -47.99
N SER A 28 13.12 2.22 -47.37
CA SER A 28 12.16 1.12 -47.47
C SER A 28 10.84 1.56 -46.83
N PRO A 29 9.68 1.11 -47.35
CA PRO A 29 8.39 1.40 -46.71
C PRO A 29 8.35 1.06 -45.22
N ALA A 30 9.12 0.05 -44.78
CA ALA A 30 9.29 -0.31 -43.38
C ALA A 30 10.01 0.79 -42.58
N TYR A 31 11.08 1.39 -43.13
CA TYR A 31 11.78 2.51 -42.49
C TYR A 31 10.88 3.73 -42.35
N THR A 32 10.19 4.15 -43.43
CA THR A 32 9.29 5.30 -43.40
C THR A 32 8.15 5.11 -42.39
N ASN A 33 7.56 3.91 -42.34
CA ASN A 33 6.52 3.56 -41.35
C ASN A 33 7.06 3.57 -39.90
N ALA A 34 8.29 3.07 -39.68
CA ALA A 34 8.92 3.10 -38.38
C ALA A 34 9.22 4.54 -37.91
N VAL A 35 9.67 5.41 -38.82
CA VAL A 35 9.87 6.85 -38.53
C VAL A 35 8.54 7.53 -38.20
N LYS A 36 7.47 7.27 -38.96
CA LYS A 36 6.12 7.79 -38.68
C LYS A 36 5.64 7.38 -37.28
N ASN A 37 5.70 6.09 -36.96
CA ASN A 37 5.31 5.57 -35.64
C ASN A 37 6.22 6.11 -34.53
N GLY A 38 7.52 6.28 -34.81
CA GLY A 38 8.50 6.90 -33.92
C GLY A 38 8.15 8.35 -33.58
N ASN A 39 7.79 9.16 -34.58
CA ASN A 39 7.38 10.55 -34.38
C ASN A 39 6.08 10.64 -33.56
N THR A 40 5.11 9.74 -33.81
CA THR A 40 3.90 9.62 -32.97
C THR A 40 4.25 9.26 -31.52
N LEU A 41 5.15 8.30 -31.30
CA LEU A 41 5.61 7.94 -29.96
C LEU A 41 6.34 9.10 -29.28
N ALA A 42 7.18 9.85 -30.00
CA ALA A 42 7.87 11.02 -29.45
C ALA A 42 6.87 12.11 -28.99
N ALA A 43 5.81 12.35 -29.77
CA ALA A 43 4.75 13.27 -29.36
C ALA A 43 4.01 12.78 -28.10
N LYS A 44 3.66 11.48 -28.04
CA LYS A 44 3.06 10.88 -26.84
C LYS A 44 3.99 10.89 -25.64
N THR A 45 5.29 10.72 -25.84
CA THR A 45 6.31 10.83 -24.78
C THR A 45 6.33 12.23 -24.18
N ARG A 46 6.26 13.28 -25.01
CA ARG A 46 6.15 14.66 -24.51
C ARG A 46 4.86 14.89 -23.71
N SER A 47 3.72 14.39 -24.21
CA SER A 47 2.45 14.48 -23.49
C SER A 47 2.48 13.73 -22.15
N PHE A 48 3.06 12.53 -22.12
CA PHE A 48 3.21 11.76 -20.91
C PHE A 48 4.14 12.44 -19.89
N LYS A 49 5.23 13.06 -20.35
CA LYS A 49 6.08 13.93 -19.52
C LYS A 49 5.30 15.11 -18.93
N GLN A 50 4.41 15.73 -19.69
CA GLN A 50 3.54 16.79 -19.16
C GLN A 50 2.60 16.26 -18.08
N ALA A 51 2.03 15.06 -18.26
CA ALA A 51 1.20 14.41 -17.24
C ALA A 51 2.00 14.06 -15.97
N ILE A 52 3.28 13.70 -16.10
CA ILE A 52 4.17 13.52 -14.94
C ILE A 52 4.42 14.87 -14.24
N SER A 53 4.72 15.92 -15.01
CA SER A 53 4.98 17.26 -14.47
C SER A 53 3.76 17.93 -13.83
N SER A 54 2.54 17.48 -14.13
CA SER A 54 1.33 17.95 -13.44
C SER A 54 1.23 17.45 -12.00
N LYS A 55 2.08 16.48 -11.60
CA LYS A 55 2.14 15.91 -10.25
C LYS A 55 0.88 15.15 -9.83
N GLN A 56 -0.02 14.88 -10.78
CA GLN A 56 -1.28 14.18 -10.54
C GLN A 56 -1.18 12.73 -11.02
N ILE A 57 -1.17 11.77 -10.10
CA ILE A 57 -1.09 10.34 -10.45
C ILE A 57 -2.26 9.88 -11.33
N THR A 58 -3.42 10.51 -11.21
CA THR A 58 -4.60 10.26 -12.05
C THR A 58 -4.34 10.60 -13.51
N ALA A 59 -3.64 11.72 -13.79
CA ALA A 59 -3.26 12.14 -15.13
C ALA A 59 -2.20 11.19 -15.74
N ILE A 60 -1.23 10.75 -14.93
CA ILE A 60 -0.25 9.74 -15.35
C ILE A 60 -0.97 8.42 -15.68
N HIS A 61 -1.83 7.96 -14.78
CA HIS A 61 -2.58 6.72 -14.92
C HIS A 61 -3.46 6.71 -16.20
N SER A 62 -4.17 7.80 -16.49
CA SER A 62 -5.08 7.87 -17.64
C SER A 62 -4.35 7.75 -18.98
N GLN A 63 -3.10 8.22 -19.07
CA GLN A 63 -2.30 8.12 -20.27
C GLN A 63 -1.48 6.83 -20.38
N TYR A 64 -1.20 6.16 -19.26
CA TYR A 64 -0.23 5.07 -19.17
C TYR A 64 -0.49 3.91 -20.15
N ASN A 65 -1.73 3.42 -20.24
CA ASN A 65 -2.06 2.27 -21.12
C ASN A 65 -1.89 2.61 -22.60
N PHE A 66 -2.42 3.76 -23.04
CA PHE A 66 -2.29 4.19 -24.42
C PHE A 66 -0.83 4.48 -24.79
N PHE A 67 -0.06 5.06 -23.86
CA PHE A 67 1.36 5.33 -24.06
C PHE A 67 2.18 4.05 -24.20
N THR A 68 2.01 3.09 -23.28
CA THR A 68 2.70 1.79 -23.33
C THR A 68 2.30 0.93 -24.54
N ALA A 69 1.05 1.01 -24.99
CA ALA A 69 0.62 0.38 -26.24
C ALA A 69 1.32 0.99 -27.46
N SER A 70 1.42 2.33 -27.52
CA SER A 70 2.16 3.01 -28.60
C SER A 70 3.64 2.66 -28.60
N LEU A 71 4.26 2.52 -27.42
CA LEU A 71 5.65 2.09 -27.29
C LEU A 71 5.87 0.72 -27.92
N ARG A 72 5.07 -0.28 -27.55
CA ARG A 72 5.16 -1.65 -28.09
C ARG A 72 4.94 -1.69 -29.60
N SER A 73 3.96 -0.94 -30.10
CA SER A 73 3.67 -0.84 -31.55
C SER A 73 4.84 -0.23 -32.33
N THR A 74 5.46 0.83 -31.80
CA THR A 74 6.64 1.45 -32.41
C THR A 74 7.85 0.52 -32.37
N GLU A 75 8.09 -0.20 -31.26
CA GLU A 75 9.15 -1.22 -31.18
C GLU A 75 8.98 -2.32 -32.24
N ALA A 76 7.76 -2.84 -32.39
CA ALA A 76 7.45 -3.84 -33.40
C ALA A 76 7.66 -3.31 -34.83
N SER A 77 7.30 -2.05 -35.10
CA SER A 77 7.54 -1.40 -36.40
C SER A 77 9.03 -1.24 -36.70
N ILE A 78 9.82 -0.78 -35.71
CA ILE A 78 11.28 -0.67 -35.84
C ILE A 78 11.92 -2.04 -36.05
N GLY A 79 11.41 -3.10 -35.41
CA GLY A 79 11.89 -4.47 -35.59
C GLY A 79 11.85 -4.96 -37.05
N LYS A 80 10.94 -4.41 -37.88
CA LYS A 80 10.80 -4.74 -39.30
C LYS A 80 11.76 -3.97 -40.22
N VAL A 81 12.51 -3.01 -39.70
CA VAL A 81 13.41 -2.16 -40.50
C VAL A 81 14.66 -2.94 -40.90
N PRO A 82 15.04 -2.98 -42.19
CA PRO A 82 16.29 -3.58 -42.64
C PRO A 82 17.53 -2.86 -42.08
N GLY A 83 18.54 -3.65 -41.71
CA GLY A 83 19.81 -3.17 -41.15
C GLY A 83 19.76 -2.94 -39.62
N SER A 84 20.68 -3.57 -38.90
CA SER A 84 20.81 -3.43 -37.43
C SER A 84 21.10 -2.00 -37.01
N ASN A 85 21.97 -1.29 -37.74
CA ASN A 85 22.35 0.09 -37.43
C ASN A 85 21.14 1.03 -37.52
N ASN A 86 20.29 0.88 -38.53
CA ASN A 86 19.05 1.65 -38.68
C ASN A 86 18.10 1.38 -37.51
N ARG A 87 17.90 0.11 -37.14
CA ARG A 87 17.08 -0.26 -35.99
C ARG A 87 17.61 0.36 -34.70
N GLN A 88 18.91 0.25 -34.45
CA GLN A 88 19.53 0.80 -33.24
C GLN A 88 19.39 2.32 -33.16
N ALA A 89 19.56 3.02 -34.28
CA ALA A 89 19.36 4.47 -34.36
C ALA A 89 17.91 4.86 -34.04
N LEU A 90 16.92 4.16 -34.61
CA LEU A 90 15.50 4.41 -34.35
C LEU A 90 15.11 4.06 -32.90
N LEU A 91 15.59 2.94 -32.37
CA LEU A 91 15.37 2.55 -30.97
C LEU A 91 15.93 3.61 -30.00
N LYS A 92 17.16 4.06 -30.23
CA LYS A 92 17.80 5.10 -29.41
C LYS A 92 17.03 6.42 -29.49
N LYS A 93 16.55 6.81 -30.67
CA LYS A 93 15.84 8.07 -30.89
C LYS A 93 14.43 8.09 -30.28
N TYR A 94 13.67 7.01 -30.45
CA TYR A 94 12.23 7.01 -30.15
C TYR A 94 11.83 6.15 -28.95
N VAL A 95 12.46 4.98 -28.79
CA VAL A 95 12.03 3.97 -27.81
C VAL A 95 12.71 4.18 -26.46
N ALA A 96 14.02 4.43 -26.43
CA ALA A 96 14.76 4.59 -25.18
C ALA A 96 14.21 5.75 -24.30
N PRO A 97 13.93 6.96 -24.82
CA PRO A 97 13.34 8.02 -24.01
C PRO A 97 11.94 7.69 -23.48
N ALA A 98 11.15 6.92 -24.24
CA ALA A 98 9.81 6.51 -23.82
C ALA A 98 9.87 5.45 -22.71
N LYS A 99 10.77 4.47 -22.83
CA LYS A 99 11.00 3.42 -21.81
C LYS A 99 11.39 4.00 -20.45
N VAL A 100 12.27 5.00 -20.44
CA VAL A 100 12.66 5.71 -19.21
C VAL A 100 11.43 6.21 -18.45
N GLU A 101 10.49 6.89 -19.12
CA GLU A 101 9.31 7.42 -18.43
C GLU A 101 8.34 6.32 -17.98
N VAL A 102 8.21 5.22 -18.74
CA VAL A 102 7.41 4.06 -18.35
C VAL A 102 7.98 3.40 -17.09
N GLU A 103 9.27 3.06 -17.10
CA GLU A 103 9.93 2.37 -15.99
C GLU A 103 9.98 3.23 -14.73
N ARG A 104 10.17 4.54 -14.89
CA ARG A 104 10.15 5.51 -13.79
C ARG A 104 8.79 5.61 -13.09
N THR A 105 7.67 5.34 -13.78
CA THR A 105 6.29 5.58 -13.27
C THR A 105 5.47 4.31 -13.02
N ILE A 106 5.92 3.15 -13.51
CA ILE A 106 5.14 1.91 -13.49
C ILE A 106 4.63 1.52 -12.09
N TYR A 107 5.45 1.69 -11.06
CA TYR A 107 5.08 1.27 -9.71
C TYR A 107 4.11 2.24 -9.06
N GLU A 108 4.20 3.55 -9.28
CA GLU A 108 3.20 4.51 -8.80
C GLU A 108 1.85 4.29 -9.48
N VAL A 109 1.83 4.00 -10.78
CA VAL A 109 0.60 3.65 -11.49
C VAL A 109 0.02 2.33 -10.96
N SER A 110 0.87 1.37 -10.63
CA SER A 110 0.45 0.09 -10.04
C SER A 110 -0.11 0.26 -8.62
N GLN A 111 0.53 1.09 -7.79
CA GLN A 111 0.04 1.46 -6.46
C GLN A 111 -1.33 2.12 -6.55
N TYR A 112 -1.49 3.11 -7.43
CA TYR A 112 -2.76 3.79 -7.65
C TYR A 112 -3.89 2.82 -8.04
N ARG A 113 -3.61 1.92 -9.00
CA ARG A 113 -4.59 0.92 -9.44
C ARG A 113 -5.00 -0.04 -8.33
N LEU A 114 -4.02 -0.51 -7.56
CA LEU A 114 -4.27 -1.42 -6.46
C LEU A 114 -5.12 -0.76 -5.37
N LEU A 115 -4.77 0.47 -5.00
CA LEU A 115 -5.53 1.28 -4.04
C LEU A 115 -6.98 1.49 -4.50
N SER A 116 -7.20 1.89 -5.76
CA SER A 116 -8.55 2.02 -6.29
C SER A 116 -9.32 0.69 -6.34
N SER A 117 -8.64 -0.44 -6.53
CA SER A 117 -9.27 -1.77 -6.47
C SER A 117 -9.67 -2.14 -5.05
N MET A 118 -8.82 -1.83 -4.06
CA MET A 118 -9.09 -2.09 -2.65
C MET A 118 -10.28 -1.24 -2.15
N GLU A 119 -10.31 0.06 -2.45
CA GLU A 119 -11.45 0.93 -2.11
C GLU A 119 -12.77 0.35 -2.64
N ASN A 120 -12.81 -0.05 -3.93
CA ASN A 120 -13.98 -0.68 -4.52
C ASN A 120 -14.37 -2.01 -3.86
N SER A 121 -13.42 -2.72 -3.26
CA SER A 121 -13.65 -4.02 -2.60
C SER A 121 -14.16 -3.84 -1.18
N VAL A 122 -13.63 -2.86 -0.43
CA VAL A 122 -14.13 -2.48 0.90
C VAL A 122 -15.60 -2.11 0.83
N TYR A 123 -16.03 -1.34 -0.17
CA TYR A 123 -17.44 -0.99 -0.36
C TYR A 123 -18.37 -2.15 -0.69
N LYS A 124 -17.84 -3.30 -1.12
CA LYS A 124 -18.65 -4.47 -1.51
C LYS A 124 -18.72 -5.54 -0.42
N GLU A 125 -18.07 -5.33 0.73
CA GLU A 125 -18.06 -6.22 1.90
C GLU A 125 -17.66 -7.68 1.62
N ALA A 126 -17.10 -7.98 0.44
CA ALA A 126 -16.91 -9.33 -0.05
C ALA A 126 -15.44 -9.83 0.03
N TYR A 127 -14.50 -9.00 0.51
CA TYR A 127 -13.07 -9.28 0.36
C TYR A 127 -12.22 -8.61 1.45
N THR A 128 -11.29 -9.37 2.04
CA THR A 128 -10.25 -8.84 2.93
C THR A 128 -9.08 -8.26 2.12
N ILE A 129 -8.63 -7.05 2.45
CA ILE A 129 -7.60 -6.36 1.66
C ILE A 129 -6.16 -6.60 2.15
N ASP A 130 -5.96 -7.43 3.18
CA ASP A 130 -4.65 -7.71 3.80
C ASP A 130 -3.56 -8.14 2.80
N SER A 131 -3.93 -9.01 1.85
CA SER A 131 -2.99 -9.49 0.84
C SER A 131 -2.57 -8.39 -0.14
N ASP A 132 -3.48 -7.46 -0.43
CA ASP A 132 -3.26 -6.33 -1.31
C ASP A 132 -2.47 -5.20 -0.62
N LEU A 133 -2.65 -4.98 0.69
CA LEU A 133 -1.81 -4.09 1.48
C LEU A 133 -0.35 -4.57 1.50
N ASN A 134 -0.13 -5.87 1.72
CA ASN A 134 1.20 -6.48 1.62
C ASN A 134 1.80 -6.31 0.22
N LYS A 135 0.98 -6.42 -0.83
CA LYS A 135 1.40 -6.18 -2.20
C LYS A 135 1.75 -4.71 -2.43
N LEU A 136 0.99 -3.78 -1.86
CA LEU A 136 1.26 -2.35 -1.92
C LEU A 136 2.63 -2.01 -1.34
N ASP A 137 3.00 -2.57 -0.18
CA ASP A 137 4.31 -2.37 0.43
C ASP A 137 5.45 -2.87 -0.46
N ARG A 138 5.26 -4.01 -1.15
CA ARG A 138 6.23 -4.49 -2.15
C ARG A 138 6.34 -3.53 -3.33
N LEU A 139 5.23 -2.98 -3.80
CA LEU A 139 5.22 -1.99 -4.89
C LEU A 139 5.95 -0.70 -4.49
N LYS A 140 5.76 -0.22 -3.25
CA LYS A 140 6.48 0.95 -2.69
C LYS A 140 7.99 0.73 -2.70
N LYS A 141 8.47 -0.43 -2.21
CA LYS A 141 9.89 -0.78 -2.23
C LYS A 141 10.45 -0.85 -3.65
N ARG A 142 9.74 -1.50 -4.57
CA ARG A 142 10.17 -1.60 -5.97
C ARG A 142 10.17 -0.25 -6.70
N ALA A 143 9.28 0.67 -6.34
CA ALA A 143 9.23 2.01 -6.90
C ALA A 143 10.52 2.79 -6.66
N THR A 144 11.12 2.64 -5.48
CA THR A 144 12.43 3.21 -5.14
C THR A 144 13.55 2.47 -5.87
N GLN A 145 13.58 1.15 -5.78
CA GLN A 145 14.65 0.32 -6.35
C GLN A 145 14.83 0.50 -7.86
N ILE A 146 13.73 0.61 -8.64
CA ILE A 146 13.83 0.79 -10.09
C ILE A 146 14.43 2.14 -10.47
N LYS A 147 14.15 3.19 -9.67
CA LYS A 147 14.67 4.53 -9.91
C LYS A 147 16.15 4.60 -9.58
N GLU A 148 16.57 3.96 -8.48
CA GLU A 148 17.98 3.83 -8.10
C GLU A 148 18.77 3.03 -9.13
N THR A 149 18.30 1.83 -9.48
CA THR A 149 18.98 0.94 -10.43
C THR A 149 19.05 1.54 -11.84
N GLY A 150 17.98 2.21 -12.27
CA GLY A 150 17.91 2.85 -13.59
C GLY A 150 18.57 4.24 -13.66
N GLY A 151 18.99 4.82 -12.53
CA GLY A 151 19.47 6.20 -12.47
C GLY A 151 18.40 7.24 -12.85
N TYR A 152 17.12 6.91 -12.63
CA TYR A 152 16.01 7.80 -12.98
C TYR A 152 15.77 8.83 -11.88
N PRO A 153 15.48 10.09 -12.22
CA PRO A 153 15.08 11.09 -11.24
C PRO A 153 13.84 10.62 -10.46
N ALA A 154 13.78 10.95 -9.17
CA ALA A 154 12.56 10.77 -8.39
C ALA A 154 11.37 11.48 -9.04
N LEU A 155 10.15 10.97 -8.82
CA LEU A 155 8.93 11.70 -9.14
C LEU A 155 8.73 12.82 -8.12
N ASP A 156 7.90 13.80 -8.47
CA ASP A 156 7.56 14.88 -7.53
C ASP A 156 6.93 14.29 -6.25
N PRO A 157 7.36 14.71 -5.05
CA PRO A 157 6.84 14.18 -3.78
C PRO A 157 5.32 14.26 -3.63
N ALA A 158 4.65 15.19 -4.32
CA ALA A 158 3.19 15.32 -4.30
C ALA A 158 2.48 14.04 -4.77
N ILE A 159 3.06 13.27 -5.70
CA ILE A 159 2.53 11.98 -6.15
C ILE A 159 2.56 10.97 -4.99
N GLY A 160 3.69 10.90 -4.28
CA GLY A 160 3.83 10.04 -3.11
C GLY A 160 2.91 10.45 -1.96
N ASN A 161 2.75 11.75 -1.72
CA ASN A 161 1.81 12.27 -0.72
C ASN A 161 0.37 11.87 -1.03
N TYR A 162 -0.05 11.98 -2.29
CA TYR A 162 -1.36 11.54 -2.73
C TYR A 162 -1.57 10.04 -2.49
N LEU A 163 -0.61 9.20 -2.90
CA LEU A 163 -0.70 7.75 -2.73
C LEU A 163 -0.77 7.35 -1.25
N ARG A 164 0.02 7.99 -0.36
CA ARG A 164 -0.03 7.74 1.09
C ARG A 164 -1.36 8.17 1.71
N LYS A 165 -1.91 9.33 1.31
CA LYS A 165 -3.24 9.76 1.77
C LYS A 165 -4.32 8.78 1.32
N LYS A 166 -4.24 8.30 0.09
CA LYS A 166 -5.16 7.30 -0.46
C LYS A 166 -5.06 5.97 0.31
N GLU A 167 -3.84 5.48 0.53
CA GLU A 167 -3.55 4.29 1.35
C GLU A 167 -4.11 4.38 2.76
N ALA A 168 -3.84 5.47 3.48
CA ALA A 168 -4.36 5.67 4.83
C ALA A 168 -5.89 5.73 4.88
N ARG A 169 -6.52 6.31 3.85
CA ARG A 169 -7.99 6.32 3.72
C ARG A 169 -8.54 4.92 3.48
N THR A 170 -7.97 4.16 2.54
CA THR A 170 -8.42 2.80 2.23
C THR A 170 -8.31 1.88 3.44
N GLU A 171 -7.19 1.94 4.17
CA GLU A 171 -7.00 1.18 5.42
C GLU A 171 -7.97 1.62 6.51
N GLY A 172 -8.22 2.94 6.61
CA GLY A 172 -9.17 3.49 7.56
C GLY A 172 -10.61 3.06 7.28
N GLU A 173 -11.04 3.09 6.01
CA GLU A 173 -12.36 2.59 5.59
C GLU A 173 -12.50 1.09 5.89
N TYR A 174 -11.45 0.30 5.68
CA TYR A 174 -11.43 -1.12 6.07
C TYR A 174 -11.50 -1.31 7.59
N THR A 175 -10.80 -0.49 8.37
CA THR A 175 -10.88 -0.54 9.84
C THR A 175 -12.28 -0.25 10.35
N ILE A 176 -13.03 0.64 9.70
CA ILE A 176 -14.42 0.92 10.06
C ILE A 176 -15.31 -0.31 9.89
N THR A 177 -15.07 -1.20 8.93
CA THR A 177 -15.84 -2.45 8.83
C THR A 177 -15.64 -3.35 10.05
N TYR A 178 -14.43 -3.36 10.64
CA TYR A 178 -14.17 -4.04 11.90
C TYR A 178 -14.84 -3.35 13.10
N VAL A 179 -14.86 -2.02 13.12
CA VAL A 179 -15.57 -1.26 14.17
C VAL A 179 -17.06 -1.60 14.14
N ASP A 180 -17.68 -1.60 12.97
CA ASP A 180 -19.10 -1.89 12.82
C ASP A 180 -19.42 -3.35 13.15
N GLY A 181 -18.62 -4.30 12.67
CA GLY A 181 -18.72 -5.71 13.05
C GLY A 181 -18.58 -5.92 14.56
N TYR A 182 -17.62 -5.26 15.19
CA TYR A 182 -17.42 -5.31 16.65
C TYR A 182 -18.63 -4.76 17.41
N LYS A 183 -19.19 -3.63 16.95
CA LYS A 183 -20.39 -3.04 17.55
C LYS A 183 -21.63 -3.92 17.40
N ILE A 184 -21.78 -4.63 16.28
CA ILE A 184 -22.87 -5.61 16.09
C ILE A 184 -22.74 -6.73 17.12
N LEU A 185 -21.54 -7.31 17.27
CA LEU A 185 -21.29 -8.39 18.22
C LEU A 185 -21.59 -7.98 19.67
N ILE A 186 -21.21 -6.76 20.07
CA ILE A 186 -21.44 -6.25 21.43
C ILE A 186 -22.91 -5.85 21.63
N ASN A 187 -23.48 -5.02 20.76
CA ASN A 187 -24.75 -4.35 21.05
C ASN A 187 -25.97 -5.14 20.55
N ASN A 188 -25.85 -5.84 19.42
CA ASN A 188 -26.98 -6.53 18.78
C ASN A 188 -26.97 -8.01 19.15
N ASP A 189 -25.84 -8.69 18.91
CA ASP A 189 -25.72 -10.13 19.16
C ASP A 189 -25.46 -10.44 20.64
N LYS A 190 -25.03 -9.42 21.41
CA LYS A 190 -24.81 -9.49 22.85
C LYS A 190 -23.85 -10.63 23.21
N ASN A 191 -22.84 -10.85 22.37
CA ASN A 191 -21.97 -12.01 22.41
C ASN A 191 -20.53 -11.63 22.75
N ILE A 192 -20.19 -11.69 24.04
CA ILE A 192 -18.86 -11.33 24.54
C ILE A 192 -17.76 -12.27 24.04
N TYR A 193 -18.09 -13.54 23.74
CA TYR A 193 -17.15 -14.53 23.24
C TYR A 193 -16.68 -14.20 21.81
N TYR A 194 -17.62 -13.92 20.90
CA TYR A 194 -17.25 -13.50 19.55
C TYR A 194 -16.64 -12.09 19.54
N ALA A 195 -17.12 -11.18 20.38
CA ALA A 195 -16.49 -9.88 20.55
C ALA A 195 -15.03 -10.01 21.03
N ASN A 196 -14.74 -10.94 21.95
CA ASN A 196 -13.36 -11.21 22.39
C ASN A 196 -12.43 -11.59 21.24
N ASN A 197 -12.91 -12.41 20.30
CA ASN A 197 -12.12 -12.77 19.12
C ASN A 197 -11.92 -11.57 18.19
N MET A 198 -12.97 -10.77 17.98
CA MET A 198 -12.91 -9.57 17.14
C MET A 198 -12.08 -8.43 17.75
N TYR A 199 -11.97 -8.36 19.08
CA TYR A 199 -11.22 -7.33 19.81
C TYR A 199 -9.76 -7.25 19.35
N ASP A 200 -9.09 -8.39 19.17
CA ASP A 200 -7.68 -8.41 18.74
C ASP A 200 -7.54 -7.99 17.26
N TYR A 201 -8.46 -8.41 16.40
CA TYR A 201 -8.48 -7.97 15.00
C TYR A 201 -8.71 -6.47 14.88
N LEU A 202 -9.71 -5.92 15.58
CA LEU A 202 -9.97 -4.48 15.59
C LEU A 202 -8.76 -3.71 16.14
N SER A 203 -8.18 -4.16 17.26
CA SER A 203 -6.99 -3.54 17.84
C SER A 203 -5.80 -3.51 16.88
N LYS A 204 -5.59 -4.61 16.14
CA LYS A 204 -4.56 -4.70 15.11
C LYS A 204 -4.81 -3.68 13.99
N HIS A 205 -6.01 -3.64 13.42
CA HIS A 205 -6.33 -2.74 12.30
C HIS A 205 -6.35 -1.26 12.70
N ILE A 206 -6.73 -0.93 13.93
CA ILE A 206 -6.55 0.41 14.52
C ILE A 206 -5.07 0.81 14.44
N LYS A 207 -4.17 -0.05 14.92
CA LYS A 207 -2.72 0.24 14.93
C LYS A 207 -2.17 0.38 13.52
N GLU A 208 -2.50 -0.53 12.62
CA GLU A 208 -2.05 -0.48 11.22
C GLU A 208 -2.55 0.81 10.53
N THR A 209 -3.80 1.21 10.77
CA THR A 209 -4.35 2.49 10.29
C THR A 209 -3.57 3.68 10.84
N GLU A 210 -3.28 3.71 12.14
CA GLU A 210 -2.48 4.79 12.75
C GLU A 210 -1.10 4.92 12.12
N GLU A 211 -0.42 3.79 11.86
CA GLU A 211 0.87 3.77 11.20
C GLU A 211 0.79 4.36 9.79
N ARG A 212 -0.24 4.00 9.00
CA ARG A 212 -0.44 4.56 7.64
C ARG A 212 -0.78 6.05 7.69
N ILE A 213 -1.66 6.48 8.60
CA ILE A 213 -1.97 7.90 8.80
C ILE A 213 -0.71 8.67 9.21
N GLY A 214 0.16 8.10 10.04
CA GLY A 214 1.44 8.70 10.44
C GLY A 214 2.32 9.12 9.25
N GLN A 215 2.23 8.39 8.12
CA GLN A 215 2.97 8.66 6.88
C GLN A 215 2.33 9.76 6.00
N VAL A 216 1.11 10.21 6.29
CA VAL A 216 0.42 11.25 5.53
C VAL A 216 1.02 12.63 5.83
N SER A 217 1.20 13.45 4.80
CA SER A 217 1.73 14.80 4.95
C SER A 217 0.67 15.79 5.45
N GLY A 218 1.06 16.66 6.38
CA GLY A 218 0.20 17.68 6.99
C GLY A 218 -0.49 17.19 8.25
N SER A 219 -0.32 17.91 9.36
CA SER A 219 -0.91 17.55 10.66
C SER A 219 -2.45 17.54 10.62
N SER A 220 -3.07 18.55 10.03
CA SER A 220 -4.54 18.63 9.94
C SER A 220 -5.16 17.47 9.15
N ALA A 221 -4.50 17.03 8.07
CA ALA A 221 -4.96 15.86 7.31
C ALA A 221 -4.85 14.57 8.14
N ARG A 222 -3.79 14.43 8.94
CA ARG A 222 -3.64 13.28 9.86
C ARG A 222 -4.69 13.29 10.96
N GLU A 223 -4.95 14.46 11.55
CA GLU A 223 -5.96 14.63 12.59
C GLU A 223 -7.37 14.29 12.07
N GLU A 224 -7.71 14.75 10.86
CA GLU A 224 -8.97 14.42 10.20
C GLU A 224 -9.12 12.89 10.02
N LEU A 225 -8.10 12.22 9.47
CA LEU A 225 -8.11 10.78 9.26
C LEU A 225 -8.17 10.00 10.60
N GLN A 226 -7.44 10.45 11.61
CA GLN A 226 -7.47 9.85 12.96
C GLN A 226 -8.88 9.92 13.54
N LYS A 227 -9.50 11.10 13.46
CA LYS A 227 -10.87 11.31 13.94
C LYS A 227 -11.88 10.42 13.22
N LEU A 228 -11.75 10.28 11.90
CA LEU A 228 -12.69 9.50 11.09
C LEU A 228 -12.53 7.99 11.28
N PHE A 229 -11.29 7.48 11.30
CA PHE A 229 -11.04 6.06 11.12
C PHE A 229 -10.47 5.34 12.35
N VAL A 230 -9.85 6.06 13.29
CA VAL A 230 -9.17 5.46 14.45
C VAL A 230 -9.97 5.66 15.73
N GLN A 231 -10.41 6.90 15.99
CA GLN A 231 -11.09 7.25 17.23
C GLN A 231 -12.37 6.45 17.50
N PRO A 232 -13.23 6.13 16.50
CA PRO A 232 -14.40 5.28 16.72
C PRO A 232 -14.02 3.90 17.26
N GLY A 233 -13.01 3.26 16.68
CA GLY A 233 -12.54 1.95 17.13
C GLY A 233 -11.89 2.01 18.51
N LYS A 234 -11.05 3.02 18.78
CA LYS A 234 -10.45 3.21 20.11
C LYS A 234 -11.50 3.38 21.19
N LYS A 235 -12.57 4.13 20.90
CA LYS A 235 -13.70 4.32 21.82
C LYS A 235 -14.37 2.99 22.18
N GLU A 236 -14.64 2.12 21.20
CA GLU A 236 -15.26 0.81 21.47
C GLU A 236 -14.30 -0.16 22.20
N ILE A 237 -13.01 -0.14 21.85
CA ILE A 237 -11.98 -0.92 22.54
C ILE A 237 -11.85 -0.50 24.01
N GLU A 238 -11.79 0.80 24.29
CA GLU A 238 -11.72 1.33 25.65
C GLU A 238 -12.97 1.02 26.45
N ARG A 239 -14.16 1.20 25.84
CA ARG A 239 -15.46 0.87 26.44
C ARG A 239 -15.54 -0.58 26.92
N THR A 240 -14.87 -1.51 26.23
CA THR A 240 -15.02 -2.96 26.44
C THR A 240 -13.80 -3.63 27.08
N ILE A 241 -12.67 -2.92 27.21
CA ILE A 241 -11.36 -3.51 27.58
C ILE A 241 -11.41 -4.38 28.84
N TYR A 242 -12.08 -3.90 29.89
CA TYR A 242 -12.14 -4.62 31.16
C TYR A 242 -13.13 -5.78 31.14
N TYR A 243 -14.20 -5.71 30.36
CA TYR A 243 -15.11 -6.84 30.15
C TYR A 243 -14.43 -7.97 29.37
N ILE A 244 -13.68 -7.64 28.31
CA ILE A 244 -12.87 -8.61 27.56
C ILE A 244 -11.78 -9.21 28.44
N SER A 245 -11.09 -8.38 29.23
CA SER A 245 -10.06 -8.85 30.16
C SER A 245 -10.64 -9.78 31.23
N ARG A 246 -11.82 -9.45 31.78
CA ARG A 246 -12.55 -10.30 32.73
C ARG A 246 -12.89 -11.66 32.11
N HIS A 247 -13.47 -11.68 30.91
CA HIS A 247 -13.77 -12.92 30.19
C HIS A 247 -12.52 -13.79 29.96
N ARG A 248 -11.42 -13.19 29.48
CA ARG A 248 -10.15 -13.90 29.27
C ARG A 248 -9.59 -14.48 30.56
N LEU A 249 -9.61 -13.72 31.66
CA LEU A 249 -9.15 -14.19 32.96
C LEU A 249 -10.02 -15.36 33.44
N MET A 250 -11.35 -15.28 33.36
CA MET A 250 -12.24 -16.38 33.76
C MET A 250 -11.94 -17.67 33.01
N ASN A 251 -11.74 -17.61 31.69
CA ASN A 251 -11.35 -18.78 30.91
C ASN A 251 -10.02 -19.40 31.39
N ASN A 252 -9.04 -18.56 31.73
CA ASN A 252 -7.78 -19.02 32.28
C ASN A 252 -7.96 -19.70 33.65
N LEU A 253 -8.74 -19.09 34.54
CA LEU A 253 -9.01 -19.63 35.87
C LEU A 253 -9.78 -20.95 35.83
N PHE A 254 -10.73 -21.07 34.90
CA PHE A 254 -11.48 -22.30 34.66
C PHE A 254 -10.54 -23.44 34.26
N ASN A 255 -9.62 -23.18 33.31
CA ASN A 255 -8.62 -24.16 32.91
C ASN A 255 -7.69 -24.56 34.07
N LEU A 256 -7.27 -23.61 34.90
CA LEU A 256 -6.47 -23.92 36.09
C LEU A 256 -7.23 -24.83 37.07
N ALA A 257 -8.48 -24.49 37.40
CA ALA A 257 -9.31 -25.28 38.30
C ALA A 257 -9.53 -26.71 37.79
N GLN A 258 -9.87 -26.86 36.50
CA GLN A 258 -10.03 -28.19 35.88
C GLN A 258 -8.74 -29.01 35.84
N SER A 259 -7.57 -28.35 35.80
CA SER A 259 -6.27 -29.03 35.84
C SER A 259 -5.79 -29.42 37.25
N GLY A 260 -6.65 -29.29 38.26
CA GLY A 260 -6.31 -29.59 39.67
C GLY A 260 -5.48 -28.50 40.35
N LYS A 261 -5.44 -27.28 39.80
CA LYS A 261 -4.69 -26.14 40.33
C LYS A 261 -5.62 -25.08 40.96
N ALA A 262 -6.57 -25.54 41.77
CA ALA A 262 -7.60 -24.69 42.37
C ALA A 262 -7.01 -23.55 43.24
N GLU A 263 -5.98 -23.82 44.04
CA GLU A 263 -5.33 -22.78 44.87
C GLU A 263 -4.63 -21.70 44.02
N GLU A 264 -4.03 -22.07 42.87
CA GLU A 264 -3.46 -21.09 41.94
C GLU A 264 -4.58 -20.21 41.35
N ALA A 265 -5.69 -20.81 40.92
CA ALA A 265 -6.84 -20.09 40.42
C ALA A 265 -7.44 -19.15 41.48
N LYS A 266 -7.59 -19.63 42.72
CA LYS A 266 -8.10 -18.87 43.87
C LYS A 266 -7.27 -17.63 44.16
N SER A 267 -5.94 -17.73 44.05
CA SER A 267 -5.02 -16.59 44.24
C SER A 267 -5.25 -15.43 43.26
N LYS A 268 -5.92 -15.69 42.13
CA LYS A 268 -6.21 -14.72 41.07
C LYS A 268 -7.62 -14.13 41.12
N LEU A 269 -8.52 -14.65 41.97
CA LEU A 269 -9.87 -14.07 42.13
C LEU A 269 -9.88 -12.57 42.49
N PRO A 270 -8.95 -12.04 43.33
CA PRO A 270 -8.89 -10.60 43.59
C PRO A 270 -8.53 -9.76 42.36
N GLU A 271 -7.91 -10.34 41.33
CA GLU A 271 -7.68 -9.66 40.05
C GLU A 271 -8.99 -9.57 39.24
N LEU A 272 -9.81 -10.63 39.29
CA LEU A 272 -11.13 -10.68 38.66
C LEU A 272 -12.08 -9.62 39.25
N ASP A 273 -12.12 -9.50 40.58
CA ASP A 273 -12.89 -8.47 41.30
C ASP A 273 -12.49 -7.05 40.83
N ARG A 274 -11.17 -6.80 40.78
CA ARG A 274 -10.63 -5.51 40.30
C ARG A 274 -10.99 -5.22 38.85
N LEU A 275 -11.02 -6.23 37.98
CA LEU A 275 -11.43 -6.05 36.58
C LEU A 275 -12.92 -5.69 36.47
N LYS A 276 -13.78 -6.32 37.27
CA LYS A 276 -15.21 -5.98 37.34
C LYS A 276 -15.44 -4.53 37.78
N GLU A 277 -14.81 -4.11 38.88
CA GLU A 277 -14.89 -2.72 39.36
C GLU A 277 -14.39 -1.71 38.32
N LYS A 278 -13.27 -2.01 37.67
CA LYS A 278 -12.72 -1.16 36.60
C LYS A 278 -13.65 -1.06 35.39
N ALA A 279 -14.35 -2.14 35.04
CA ALA A 279 -15.31 -2.15 33.94
C ALA A 279 -16.48 -1.20 34.21
N GLU A 280 -17.05 -1.23 35.42
CA GLU A 280 -18.13 -0.30 35.81
C GLU A 280 -17.62 1.15 35.86
N LYS A 281 -16.42 1.35 36.43
CA LYS A 281 -15.80 2.66 36.56
C LYS A 281 -15.52 3.31 35.21
N ILE A 282 -14.95 2.58 34.24
CA ILE A 282 -14.60 3.18 32.95
C ILE A 282 -15.84 3.63 32.17
N ILE A 283 -16.94 2.86 32.23
CA ILE A 283 -18.23 3.23 31.62
C ILE A 283 -18.75 4.53 32.22
N LYS A 284 -18.77 4.62 33.56
CA LYS A 284 -19.26 5.79 34.28
C LYS A 284 -18.39 7.04 34.06
N ASP A 285 -17.09 6.92 34.29
CA ASP A 285 -16.16 8.05 34.25
C ASP A 285 -15.91 8.55 32.82
N GLY A 286 -15.89 7.63 31.84
CA GLY A 286 -15.70 7.95 30.42
C GLY A 286 -16.98 8.35 29.70
N GLY A 287 -18.15 8.26 30.35
CA GLY A 287 -19.44 8.54 29.72
C GLY A 287 -19.76 7.63 28.53
N TYR A 288 -19.27 6.39 28.57
CA TYR A 288 -19.59 5.41 27.54
C TYR A 288 -21.02 4.89 27.73
N THR A 289 -21.64 4.46 26.64
CA THR A 289 -22.88 3.70 26.72
C THR A 289 -22.62 2.38 27.46
N PRO A 290 -23.44 2.00 28.47
CA PRO A 290 -23.32 0.70 29.12
C PRO A 290 -23.35 -0.46 28.10
N LEU A 291 -22.73 -1.57 28.44
CA LEU A 291 -22.91 -2.81 27.67
C LEU A 291 -24.33 -3.35 27.92
N PRO A 292 -24.90 -4.15 27.00
CA PRO A 292 -26.17 -4.81 27.24
C PRO A 292 -26.16 -5.67 28.52
N ASP A 293 -27.26 -5.64 29.26
CA ASP A 293 -27.41 -6.37 30.53
C ASP A 293 -27.18 -7.88 30.34
N GLU A 294 -27.52 -8.42 29.17
CA GLU A 294 -27.29 -9.83 28.86
C GLU A 294 -25.80 -10.20 28.87
N ILE A 295 -24.90 -9.34 28.37
CA ILE A 295 -23.46 -9.58 28.47
C ILE A 295 -23.02 -9.55 29.94
N ILE A 296 -23.54 -8.60 30.71
CA ILE A 296 -23.17 -8.42 32.12
C ILE A 296 -23.63 -9.63 32.95
N ASN A 297 -24.86 -10.07 32.74
CA ASN A 297 -25.46 -11.22 33.42
C ASN A 297 -24.72 -12.51 33.07
N ASN A 298 -24.45 -12.78 31.79
CA ASN A 298 -23.68 -13.95 31.38
C ASN A 298 -22.29 -13.98 32.04
N LEU A 299 -21.57 -12.85 32.05
CA LEU A 299 -20.26 -12.78 32.73
C LEU A 299 -20.36 -13.02 34.25
N ASN A 300 -21.46 -12.59 34.88
CA ASN A 300 -21.69 -12.83 36.31
C ASN A 300 -22.03 -14.29 36.61
N GLU A 301 -22.83 -14.92 35.76
CA GLU A 301 -23.17 -16.35 35.86
C GLU A 301 -21.93 -17.23 35.66
N ASP A 302 -21.12 -16.95 34.62
CA ASP A 302 -19.85 -17.63 34.37
C ASP A 302 -18.89 -17.48 35.57
N GLU A 303 -18.80 -16.28 36.14
CA GLU A 303 -17.98 -16.03 37.32
C GLU A 303 -18.45 -16.81 38.54
N GLN A 304 -19.77 -16.90 38.77
CA GLN A 304 -20.33 -17.66 39.88
C GLN A 304 -19.97 -19.14 39.74
N GLN A 305 -20.20 -19.73 38.57
CA GLN A 305 -19.85 -21.13 38.29
C GLN A 305 -18.37 -21.40 38.49
N LEU A 306 -17.50 -20.48 38.04
CA LEU A 306 -16.06 -20.57 38.24
C LEU A 306 -15.68 -20.57 39.74
N ARG A 307 -16.30 -19.71 40.56
CA ARG A 307 -16.02 -19.63 42.00
C ARG A 307 -16.47 -20.90 42.73
N GLU A 308 -17.60 -21.48 42.33
CA GLU A 308 -18.08 -22.76 42.84
C GLU A 308 -17.11 -23.90 42.50
N LEU A 309 -16.64 -23.95 41.25
CA LEU A 309 -15.64 -24.92 40.80
C LEU A 309 -14.33 -24.81 41.58
N ILE A 310 -13.79 -23.60 41.76
CA ILE A 310 -12.56 -23.35 42.52
C ILE A 310 -12.73 -23.73 44.00
N SER A 311 -13.92 -23.57 44.57
CA SER A 311 -14.17 -23.90 45.98
C SER A 311 -14.34 -25.40 46.22
N ALA A 312 -14.68 -26.17 45.18
CA ALA A 312 -14.88 -27.61 45.26
C ALA A 312 -13.60 -28.44 45.05
N GLY A 313 -12.56 -27.86 44.43
CA GLY A 313 -11.27 -28.50 44.16
C GLY A 313 -10.20 -28.15 45.18
#